data_AF-A0A101H6Q2-F1
#
_entry.id   AF-A0A101H6Q2-F1
#
_cell.length_a   1.000
_cell.length_b   1.000
_cell.length_c   1.000
_cell.angle_alpha   90.00
_cell.angle_beta   90.00
_cell.angle_gamma   90.00
#
_symmetry.space_group_name_H-M   'P 1'
#
loop_
_entity.id
_entity.type
_entity.pdbx_description
1 polymer ?
#
loop_
_entity_poly.entity_id
_entity_poly.type
_entity_poly.pdbx_seq_one_letter_code
_entity_poly.pdbx_strand_id
1 'polypeptide(L)' 'MSQRATDALFQSLFLLTDIRVMLREAAPLHQLSAEEKEKAAKLLKSVRRQVDILEEELI' A
#
# COMPACT_ATOMS: atom_id res chain seq x y z
N MET A 1 -7.46 5.56 20.25
CA MET A 1 -6.46 5.17 19.22
C MET A 1 -5.22 6.02 19.40
N SER A 2 -4.04 5.43 19.31
CA SER A 2 -2.78 6.17 19.37
C SER A 2 -2.57 6.99 18.11
N GLN A 3 -1.71 8.02 18.20
CA GLN A 3 -1.26 8.78 17.03
C GLN A 3 -0.55 7.84 16.02
N ARG A 4 0.24 6.89 16.52
CA ARG A 4 0.94 5.88 15.70
C ARG A 4 -0.04 5.04 14.86
N ALA A 5 -1.15 4.58 15.45
CA ALA A 5 -2.18 3.83 14.72
C ALA A 5 -2.87 4.71 13.66
N THR A 6 -3.15 5.97 14.00
CA THR A 6 -3.76 6.92 13.06
C THR A 6 -2.84 7.17 11.87
N ASP A 7 -1.56 7.43 12.11
CA ASP A 7 -0.56 7.67 11.06
C ASP A 7 -0.38 6.43 10.17
N ALA A 8 -0.33 5.23 10.76
CA ALA A 8 -0.21 3.97 10.02
C ALA A 8 -1.42 3.74 9.09
N LEU A 9 -2.63 4.08 9.55
CA LEU A 9 -3.84 3.99 8.72
C LEU A 9 -3.75 4.93 7.52
N PHE A 10 -3.43 6.21 7.73
CA PHE A 10 -3.33 7.17 6.62
C PHE A 10 -2.21 6.81 5.64
N GLN A 11 -1.04 6.40 6.15
CA GLN A 11 0.05 5.93 5.29
C GLN A 11 -0.37 4.72 4.45
N SER A 12 -1.09 3.76 5.03
CA SER A 12 -1.65 2.62 4.30
C SER A 12 -2.57 3.07 3.16
N LEU A 13 -3.48 4.01 3.43
CA LEU A 13 -4.42 4.53 2.43
C LEU A 13 -3.70 5.23 1.27
N PHE A 14 -2.65 6.02 1.55
CA PHE A 14 -1.86 6.66 0.51
C PHE A 14 -1.12 5.63 -0.37
N LEU A 15 -0.46 4.64 0.25
CA LEU A 15 0.22 3.57 -0.49
C LEU A 15 -0.75 2.76 -1.36
N LEU A 16 -1.94 2.45 -0.86
CA LEU A 16 -3.00 1.78 -1.62
C LEU A 16 -3.54 2.66 -2.76
N THR A 17 -3.55 3.98 -2.57
CA THR A 17 -3.91 4.93 -3.65
C THR A 17 -2.89 4.89 -4.78
N ASP A 18 -1.60 4.83 -4.47
CA ASP A 18 -0.54 4.72 -5.48
C ASP A 18 -0.65 3.40 -6.27
N ILE A 19 -0.92 2.29 -5.56
CA ILE A 19 -1.17 0.99 -6.20
C ILE A 19 -2.40 1.08 -7.11
N ARG A 20 -3.49 1.69 -6.63
CA ARG A 20 -4.72 1.88 -7.43
C ARG A 20 -4.43 2.68 -8.71
N VAL A 21 -3.62 3.74 -8.65
CA VAL A 21 -3.26 4.54 -9.83
C VAL A 21 -2.50 3.68 -10.84
N MET A 22 -1.47 2.94 -10.39
CA MET A 22 -0.73 2.02 -11.26
C MET A 22 -1.65 1.01 -11.95
N LEU A 23 -2.60 0.42 -11.20
CA LEU A 23 -3.56 -0.54 -11.78
C LEU A 23 -4.52 0.10 -12.77
N ARG A 24 -4.89 1.37 -12.55
CA ARG A 24 -5.71 2.14 -13.48
C ARG A 24 -4.97 2.45 -14.77
N GLU A 25 -3.69 2.81 -14.69
CA GLU A 25 -2.84 3.08 -15.86
C GLU A 25 -2.61 1.81 -16.69
N ALA A 26 -2.51 0.65 -16.04
CA ALA A 26 -2.39 -0.63 -16.72
C ALA A 26 -3.70 -1.16 -17.34
N ALA A 27 -4.84 -0.46 -17.16
CA ALA A 27 -6.12 -0.87 -17.72
C ALA A 27 -6.13 -0.81 -19.27
N PRO A 28 -6.92 -1.67 -19.95
CA PRO A 28 -7.83 -2.68 -19.39
C PRO A 28 -7.16 -4.02 -19.09
N LEU A 29 -5.95 -4.26 -19.58
CA LEU A 29 -5.31 -5.58 -19.50
C LEU A 29 -4.66 -5.86 -18.13
N HIS A 30 -4.42 -4.81 -17.35
CA HIS A 30 -3.76 -4.84 -16.03
C HIS A 30 -2.41 -5.57 -16.04
N GLN A 31 -1.71 -5.52 -17.16
CA GLN A 31 -0.38 -6.11 -17.32
C GLN A 31 0.67 -5.10 -16.86
N LEU A 32 1.41 -5.48 -15.82
CA LEU A 32 2.51 -4.69 -15.29
C LEU A 32 3.83 -5.13 -15.95
N SER A 33 4.63 -4.15 -16.36
CA SER A 33 6.03 -4.33 -16.74
C SER A 33 6.87 -4.87 -15.57
N ALA A 34 8.09 -5.31 -15.84
CA ALA A 34 9.01 -5.76 -14.78
C ALA A 34 9.27 -4.67 -13.74
N GLU A 35 9.43 -3.42 -14.18
CA GLU A 35 9.65 -2.27 -13.31
C GLU A 35 8.42 -1.94 -12.46
N GLU A 36 7.23 -1.96 -13.05
CA GLU A 36 5.98 -1.75 -12.31
C GLU A 36 5.72 -2.86 -11.29
N LYS A 37 6.07 -4.11 -11.61
CA LYS A 37 6.00 -5.23 -10.65
C LYS A 37 6.94 -5.02 -9.46
N GLU A 38 8.16 -4.56 -9.70
CA GLU A 38 9.11 -4.24 -8.64
C GLU A 38 8.57 -3.09 -7.76
N LYS A 39 8.02 -2.04 -8.39
CA LYS A 39 7.38 -0.92 -7.69
C LYS A 39 6.18 -1.39 -6.86
N ALA A 40 5.30 -2.23 -7.42
CA ALA A 40 4.16 -2.81 -6.72
C ALA A 40 4.61 -3.65 -5.51
N ALA A 41 5.66 -4.45 -5.65
CA ALA A 41 6.21 -5.24 -4.56
C ALA A 41 6.73 -4.37 -3.40
N LYS A 42 7.40 -3.25 -3.72
CA LYS A 42 7.86 -2.28 -2.71
C LYS A 42 6.68 -1.62 -1.99
N LEU A 43 5.65 -1.17 -2.73
CA LEU A 43 4.45 -0.55 -2.15
C LEU A 43 3.70 -1.54 -1.24
N LEU A 44 3.50 -2.78 -1.69
CA LEU A 44 2.82 -3.82 -0.91
C LEU A 44 3.59 -4.20 0.35
N LYS A 45 4.93 -4.27 0.28
CA LYS A 45 5.76 -4.49 1.47
C LYS A 45 5.59 -3.35 2.49
N SER A 46 5.52 -2.11 2.02
CA SER A 46 5.27 -0.96 2.88
C SER A 46 3.87 -1.01 3.51
N VAL A 47 2.82 -1.36 2.73
CA VAL A 47 1.47 -1.54 3.27
C VAL A 47 1.45 -2.59 4.37
N ARG A 48 2.09 -3.75 4.14
CA ARG A 48 2.15 -4.83 5.15
C ARG A 48 2.74 -4.34 6.46
N ARG A 49 3.85 -3.60 6.41
CA ARG A 49 4.46 -3.02 7.61
C ARG A 49 3.51 -2.08 8.36
N GLN A 50 2.71 -1.29 7.66
CA GLN A 50 1.73 -0.41 8.30
C GLN A 50 0.58 -1.20 8.91
N VAL A 51 0.14 -2.28 8.27
CA VAL A 51 -0.85 -3.20 8.82
C VAL A 51 -0.33 -3.88 10.09
N ASP A 52 0.94 -4.32 10.12
CA ASP A 52 1.54 -4.88 11.33
C ASP A 52 1.48 -3.88 12.51
N ILE A 53 1.73 -2.59 12.25
CA ILE A 53 1.59 -1.52 13.27
C ILE A 53 0.12 -1.36 13.72
N LEU A 54 -0.83 -1.46 12.79
CA LEU A 54 -2.25 -1.37 13.14
C LEU A 54 -2.68 -2.55 14.00
N GLU A 55 -2.21 -3.76 13.70
CA GLU A 55 -2.47 -4.94 14.53
C GLU A 55 -1.88 -4.76 15.94
N GLU A 56 -0.63 -4.32 16.07
CA GLU A 56 0.02 -4.04 17.37
C GLU A 56 -0.74 -3.01 18.23
N GLU A 57 -1.37 -2.01 17.60
CA GLU A 57 -1.95 -0.85 18.32
C GLU A 57 -3.47 -0.96 18.52
N LEU A 58 -4.15 -1.86 17.80
CA LEU A 58 -5.62 -2.00 17.83
C LEU A 58 -6.14 -3.32 18.40
N ILE A 59 -5.32 -4.37 18.45
CA ILE A 59 -5.70 -5.73 18.87
C ILE A 59 -4.82 -6.14 20.05
#